data_AF-A0A7V3I7Q7-F1
#
_entry.id   AF-A0A7V3I7Q7-F1
#
_cell.length_a   1.000
_cell.length_b   1.000
_cell.length_c   1.000
_cell.angle_alpha   90.00
_cell.angle_beta   90.00
_cell.angle_gamma   90.00
#
_symmetry.space_group_name_H-M   'P 1'
#
loop_
_entity.id
_entity.type
_entity.pdbx_description
1 polymer ?
#
loop_
_entity_poly.entity_id
_entity_poly.type
_entity_poly.pdbx_seq_one_letter_code
_entity_poly.pdbx_strand_id
1 'polypeptide(L)'
;MRLIRNPELKGILGILLIALVLGIVLAGVSGKLEQWGLPWFTGARVFDKIIFVSDASGTREIYSMNLDGSGRKQLTKGAYVLSAPAITPAGNRIAFIGMCGSTSHVMAVGANGG
;
A
#
# COMPACT_ATOMS: atom_id res chain seq x y z
N MET A 1 20.56 1.73 -56.15
CA MET A 1 20.85 1.33 -54.75
C MET A 1 22.15 1.98 -54.28
N ARG A 2 22.11 3.12 -53.57
CA ARG A 2 23.31 3.82 -53.03
C ARG A 2 23.17 4.26 -51.56
N LEU A 3 22.10 3.87 -50.86
CA LEU A 3 21.79 4.38 -49.51
C LEU A 3 22.56 3.72 -48.33
N ILE A 4 23.35 2.66 -48.55
CA ILE A 4 23.97 1.87 -47.45
C ILE A 4 25.42 2.32 -47.13
N ARG A 5 26.00 3.26 -47.89
CA ARG A 5 27.42 3.64 -47.73
C ARG A 5 27.69 4.71 -46.67
N ASN A 6 26.66 5.24 -46.01
CA ASN A 6 26.82 6.34 -45.06
C ASN A 6 27.04 5.81 -43.63
N PRO A 7 28.22 6.03 -43.01
CA PRO A 7 28.55 5.48 -41.69
C PRO A 7 27.66 6.04 -40.56
N GLU A 8 27.21 7.29 -40.67
CA GLU A 8 26.27 7.94 -39.74
C GLU A 8 24.94 7.17 -39.59
N LEU A 9 24.40 6.68 -40.71
CA LEU A 9 23.14 5.92 -40.75
C LEU A 9 23.24 4.55 -40.07
N LYS A 10 24.44 3.95 -40.04
CA LYS A 10 24.67 2.66 -39.38
C LYS A 10 24.68 2.80 -37.85
N GLY A 11 25.22 3.92 -37.33
CA GLY A 11 25.21 4.22 -35.90
C GLY A 11 23.80 4.51 -35.38
N ILE A 12 23.03 5.31 -36.13
CA ILE A 12 21.63 5.64 -35.79
C ILE A 12 20.74 4.39 -35.79
N LEU A 13 20.87 3.51 -36.80
CA LEU A 13 20.13 2.24 -36.82
C LEU A 13 20.46 1.34 -35.63
N GLY A 14 21.73 1.30 -35.20
CA GLY A 14 22.16 0.52 -34.04
C GLY A 14 21.52 1.01 -32.73
N ILE A 15 21.48 2.32 -32.52
CA ILE A 15 20.87 2.93 -31.32
C ILE A 15 19.35 2.70 -31.31
N LEU A 16 18.68 2.83 -32.46
CA LEU A 16 17.25 2.57 -32.58
C LEU A 16 16.90 1.09 -32.32
N LEU A 17 17.75 0.16 -32.75
CA LEU A 17 17.59 -1.27 -32.45
C LEU A 17 17.75 -1.57 -30.95
N ILE A 18 18.74 -0.97 -30.30
CA ILE A 18 18.94 -1.12 -28.84
C ILE A 18 17.73 -0.54 -28.10
N ALA A 19 17.26 0.65 -28.47
CA ALA A 19 16.09 1.28 -27.84
C ALA A 19 14.81 0.45 -28.03
N LEU A 20 14.61 -0.16 -29.21
CA LEU A 20 13.48 -1.04 -29.50
C LEU A 20 13.53 -2.31 -28.65
N VAL A 21 14.71 -2.97 -28.57
CA VAL A 21 14.91 -4.17 -27.74
C VAL A 21 14.72 -3.84 -26.26
N LEU A 22 15.24 -2.70 -25.79
CA LEU A 22 15.05 -2.23 -24.41
C LEU A 22 13.57 -1.97 -24.11
N GLY A 23 12.85 -1.36 -25.05
CA GLY A 23 11.41 -1.10 -24.94
C GLY A 23 10.58 -2.39 -24.87
N ILE A 24 10.93 -3.42 -25.67
CA ILE A 24 10.26 -4.73 -25.65
C ILE A 24 10.55 -5.48 -24.34
N VAL A 25 11.79 -5.44 -23.85
CA VAL A 25 12.18 -6.04 -22.57
C VAL A 25 11.47 -5.35 -21.40
N LEU A 26 11.40 -4.01 -21.40
CA LEU A 26 10.66 -3.24 -20.40
C LEU A 26 9.14 -3.50 -20.48
N ALA A 27 8.57 -3.62 -21.68
CA ALA A 27 7.15 -3.93 -21.87
C ALA A 27 6.80 -5.35 -21.37
N GLY A 28 7.70 -6.33 -21.56
CA GLY A 28 7.53 -7.69 -21.07
C GLY A 28 7.69 -7.86 -19.56
N VAL A 29 8.30 -6.89 -18.88
CA VAL A 29 8.49 -6.88 -17.42
C VAL A 29 7.36 -6.13 -16.69
N SER A 30 6.48 -5.42 -17.42
CA SER A 30 5.43 -4.57 -16.83
C SER A 30 4.46 -5.28 -15.87
N GLY A 31 4.22 -6.59 -16.05
CA GLY A 31 3.38 -7.40 -15.16
C GLY A 31 4.12 -8.15 -14.04
N LYS A 32 5.44 -8.00 -13.93
CA LYS A 32 6.29 -8.83 -13.05
C LYS A 32 7.15 -8.03 -12.07
N LEU A 33 6.95 -6.73 -11.95
CA LEU A 33 7.76 -5.88 -11.06
C LEU A 33 7.40 -6.03 -9.58
N GLU A 34 6.20 -6.50 -9.28
CA GLU A 34 5.74 -6.72 -7.89
C GLU A 34 6.51 -7.86 -7.19
N GLN A 35 6.96 -8.89 -7.91
CA GLN A 35 7.62 -10.05 -7.30
C GLN A 35 9.06 -9.77 -6.84
N TRP A 36 9.69 -8.68 -7.32
CA TRP A 36 11.09 -8.37 -7.03
C TRP A 36 11.26 -7.50 -5.78
N GLY A 37 10.16 -7.14 -5.10
CA GLY A 37 10.19 -6.50 -3.80
C GLY A 37 10.96 -5.18 -3.76
N LEU A 38 11.00 -4.42 -4.86
CA LEU A 38 11.71 -3.15 -4.93
C LEU A 38 10.91 -2.07 -4.15
N PRO A 39 11.38 -1.64 -2.97
CA PRO A 39 10.58 -0.84 -2.02
C PRO A 39 10.37 0.62 -2.44
N TRP A 40 10.96 1.05 -3.56
CA TRP A 40 10.86 2.40 -4.11
C TRP A 40 9.86 2.52 -5.28
N PHE A 41 9.25 1.41 -5.72
CA PHE A 41 8.20 1.39 -6.75
C PHE A 41 6.88 0.76 -6.30
N THR A 42 6.90 -0.11 -5.30
CA THR A 42 5.66 -0.56 -4.67
C THR A 42 5.11 0.65 -3.95
N GLY A 43 4.15 1.35 -4.56
CA GLY A 43 3.40 2.39 -3.89
C GLY A 43 2.95 1.80 -2.56
N ALA A 44 3.56 2.27 -1.47
CA ALA A 44 3.11 1.96 -0.12
C ALA A 44 1.60 2.10 -0.20
N ARG A 45 0.86 1.01 -0.02
CA ARG A 45 -0.57 1.02 -0.26
C ARG A 45 -1.11 2.11 0.65
N VAL A 46 -1.48 3.24 0.06
CA VAL A 46 -1.88 4.40 0.84
C VAL A 46 -3.14 3.96 1.53
N PHE A 47 -3.06 3.84 2.84
CA PHE A 47 -4.24 3.53 3.62
C PHE A 47 -5.16 4.76 3.49
N ASP A 48 -6.26 4.59 2.78
CA ASP A 48 -7.18 5.66 2.34
C ASP A 48 -8.26 5.97 3.38
N LYS A 49 -8.05 5.54 4.62
CA LYS A 49 -8.99 5.70 5.72
C LYS A 49 -8.34 6.33 6.94
N ILE A 50 -9.15 7.06 7.69
CA ILE A 50 -8.80 7.57 9.01
C ILE A 50 -9.17 6.49 10.02
N ILE A 51 -8.19 6.08 10.84
CA ILE A 51 -8.43 5.22 12.01
C ILE A 51 -8.40 6.08 13.26
N PHE A 52 -9.41 5.92 14.10
CA PHE A 52 -9.54 6.71 15.33
C PHE A 52 -10.24 5.92 16.42
N VAL A 53 -10.11 6.39 17.66
CA VAL A 53 -10.81 5.84 18.82
C VAL A 53 -12.09 6.64 19.05
N SER A 54 -13.20 5.96 19.32
CA SER A 54 -14.44 6.61 19.73
C SER A 54 -15.23 5.75 20.70
N ASP A 55 -16.01 6.42 21.54
CA ASP A 55 -16.92 5.87 22.53
C ASP A 55 -18.39 5.84 22.07
N ALA A 56 -18.65 6.07 20.77
CA ALA A 56 -20.02 6.15 20.23
C ALA A 56 -20.86 4.88 20.43
N SER A 57 -20.23 3.73 20.65
CA SER A 57 -20.88 2.45 20.98
C SER A 57 -21.00 2.18 22.49
N GLY A 58 -20.67 3.16 23.33
CA GLY A 58 -20.70 3.07 24.80
C GLY A 58 -19.35 2.72 25.45
N THR A 59 -18.40 2.17 24.69
CA THR A 59 -17.02 1.87 25.12
C THR A 59 -16.03 2.43 24.11
N ARG A 60 -14.81 2.73 24.53
CA ARG A 60 -13.73 3.15 23.62
C ARG A 60 -13.37 1.98 22.69
N GLU A 61 -13.66 2.14 21.41
CA GLU A 61 -13.41 1.16 20.35
C GLU A 61 -12.68 1.82 19.18
N ILE A 62 -12.12 0.99 18.30
CA ILE A 62 -11.49 1.45 17.06
C ILE A 62 -12.56 1.61 15.99
N TYR A 63 -12.50 2.73 15.30
CA TYR A 63 -13.31 3.05 14.14
C TYR A 63 -12.45 3.39 12.93
N SER A 64 -13.03 3.21 11.75
CA SER A 64 -12.50 3.72 10.48
C SER A 64 -13.52 4.61 9.80
N MET A 65 -13.06 5.59 9.03
CA MET A 65 -13.89 6.36 8.08
C MET A 65 -13.07 6.76 6.86
N ASN A 66 -13.74 7.16 5.79
CA ASN A 66 -13.10 7.74 4.61
C ASN A 66 -12.47 9.11 4.96
N LEU A 67 -11.55 9.60 4.13
CA LEU A 67 -10.88 10.90 4.36
C LEU A 67 -11.86 12.09 4.37
N ASP A 68 -13.01 11.97 3.71
CA ASP A 68 -14.08 12.96 3.70
C ASP A 68 -15.02 12.87 4.93
N GLY A 69 -14.73 11.95 5.86
CA GLY A 69 -15.54 11.69 7.06
C GLY A 69 -16.74 10.76 6.84
N SER A 70 -17.02 10.35 5.61
CA SER A 70 -18.10 9.40 5.30
C SER A 70 -17.70 7.95 5.62
N GLY A 71 -18.66 7.03 5.53
CA GLY A 71 -18.37 5.59 5.62
C GLY A 71 -17.82 5.13 6.98
N ARG A 72 -18.21 5.80 8.07
CA ARG A 72 -17.82 5.44 9.44
C ARG A 72 -18.21 3.99 9.75
N LYS A 73 -17.25 3.21 10.22
CA LYS A 73 -17.39 1.79 10.55
C LYS A 73 -16.66 1.47 11.85
N GLN A 74 -17.31 0.71 12.73
CA GLN A 74 -16.69 0.14 13.93
C GLN A 74 -15.84 -1.08 13.56
N LEU A 75 -14.59 -1.13 14.04
CA LEU A 75 -13.65 -2.21 13.73
C LEU A 75 -13.45 -3.20 14.88
N THR A 76 -13.65 -2.77 16.13
CA THR A 76 -13.54 -3.61 17.33
C THR A 76 -14.81 -3.54 18.19
N LYS A 77 -15.04 -4.56 19.01
CA LYS A 77 -16.15 -4.58 19.97
C LYS A 77 -15.69 -5.16 21.30
N GLY A 78 -15.89 -4.41 22.39
CA GLY A 78 -15.52 -4.82 23.74
C GLY A 78 -14.00 -4.83 23.97
N ALA A 79 -13.24 -4.04 23.19
CA ALA A 79 -11.79 -4.00 23.29
C ALA A 79 -11.30 -3.00 24.34
N TYR A 80 -12.14 -2.05 24.76
CA TYR A 80 -11.82 -1.03 25.78
C TYR A 80 -10.46 -0.35 25.50
N VAL A 81 -10.34 0.24 24.32
CA VAL A 81 -9.09 0.78 23.78
C VAL A 81 -8.53 1.86 24.71
N LEU A 82 -7.24 1.71 25.05
CA LEU A 82 -6.52 2.59 25.97
C LEU A 82 -5.48 3.48 25.28
N SER A 83 -5.11 3.18 24.03
CA SER A 83 -4.05 3.88 23.30
C SER A 83 -4.53 4.46 21.98
N ALA A 84 -3.71 5.33 21.39
CA ALA A 84 -3.81 5.61 19.97
C ALA A 84 -3.51 4.32 19.16
N PRO A 85 -4.25 4.05 18.07
CA PRO A 85 -3.99 2.92 17.20
C PRO A 85 -2.80 3.20 16.27
N ALA A 86 -2.02 2.17 15.95
CA ALA A 86 -0.94 2.22 14.97
C ALA A 86 -1.26 1.28 13.80
N ILE A 87 -1.05 1.74 12.56
CA ILE A 87 -1.36 0.97 11.35
C ILE A 87 -0.07 0.40 10.77
N THR A 88 -0.12 -0.87 10.35
CA THR A 88 0.98 -1.50 9.62
C THR A 88 1.26 -0.79 8.28
N PRO A 89 2.51 -0.78 7.77
CA PRO A 89 2.83 -0.15 6.47
C PRO A 89 2.01 -0.69 5.29
N ALA A 90 1.61 -1.96 5.35
CA ALA A 90 0.75 -2.60 4.35
C ALA A 90 -0.74 -2.21 4.47
N GLY A 91 -1.13 -1.49 5.53
CA GLY A 91 -2.50 -1.04 5.76
C GLY A 91 -3.50 -2.15 6.08
N ASN A 92 -3.06 -3.35 6.45
CA ASN A 92 -3.95 -4.51 6.63
C ASN A 92 -4.23 -4.84 8.11
N ARG A 93 -3.41 -4.33 9.04
CA ARG A 93 -3.56 -4.53 10.49
C ARG A 93 -3.38 -3.24 11.28
N ILE A 94 -4.10 -3.16 12.39
CA ILE A 94 -4.09 -2.07 13.35
C ILE A 94 -3.71 -2.63 14.72
N ALA A 95 -2.63 -2.11 15.32
CA ALA A 95 -2.18 -2.45 16.67
C ALA A 95 -2.64 -1.40 17.68
N PHE A 96 -2.99 -1.84 18.89
CA PHE A 96 -3.48 -0.98 19.96
C PHE A 96 -3.33 -1.65 21.33
N ILE A 97 -3.45 -0.88 22.40
CA ILE A 97 -3.59 -1.41 23.76
C ILE A 97 -5.08 -1.45 24.10
N GLY A 98 -5.58 -2.63 24.46
CA GLY A 98 -6.97 -2.85 24.89
C GLY A 98 -7.02 -3.56 26.23
N MET A 99 -8.21 -3.68 26.83
CA MET A 99 -8.42 -4.46 28.04
C MET A 99 -9.15 -5.77 27.74
N CYS A 100 -8.60 -6.86 28.26
CA CYS A 100 -9.28 -8.15 28.36
C CYS A 100 -9.47 -8.46 29.84
N GLY A 101 -10.72 -8.44 30.32
CA GLY A 101 -11.03 -8.48 31.74
C GLY A 101 -10.41 -7.28 32.48
N SER A 102 -9.63 -7.55 33.53
CA SER A 102 -8.98 -6.52 34.36
C SER A 102 -7.54 -6.19 33.94
N THR A 103 -7.09 -6.68 32.78
CA THR A 103 -5.68 -6.55 32.34
C THR A 103 -5.58 -5.87 30.98
N SER A 104 -4.53 -5.05 30.80
CA SER A 104 -4.20 -4.44 29.51
C SER A 104 -3.34 -5.37 28.66
N HIS A 105 -3.65 -5.49 27.38
CA HIS A 105 -2.90 -6.29 26.41
C HIS A 105 -2.59 -5.46 25.17
N VAL A 106 -1.47 -5.78 24.52
CA VAL A 106 -1.22 -5.34 23.15
C VAL A 106 -2.01 -6.26 22.22
N MET A 107 -2.90 -5.67 21.43
CA MET A 107 -3.84 -6.38 20.57
C MET A 107 -3.73 -5.86 19.13
N ALA A 108 -4.25 -6.65 18.18
CA ALA A 108 -4.32 -6.23 16.79
C ALA A 108 -5.64 -6.67 16.15
N VAL A 109 -6.18 -5.82 15.28
CA VAL A 109 -7.37 -6.10 14.47
C VAL A 109 -7.07 -5.89 12.99
N GLY A 110 -7.80 -6.59 12.12
CA GLY A 110 -7.75 -6.32 10.68
C GLY A 110 -8.24 -4.91 10.38
N ALA A 111 -7.63 -4.24 9.41
CA ALA A 111 -8.02 -2.86 9.04
C ALA A 111 -9.46 -2.76 8.47
N ASN A 112 -10.04 -3.89 8.08
CA ASN A 112 -11.44 -4.00 7.66
C ASN A 112 -12.39 -4.39 8.80
N GLY A 113 -11.88 -4.57 10.03
CA GLY A 113 -12.61 -5.02 11.21
C GLY A 113 -12.56 -6.53 11.41
N GLY A 114 -12.91 -6.96 12.62
CA GLY A 114 -12.99 -8.35 13.07
C GLY A 114 -13.59 -8.43 14.46
#